data_AF-A0A2D4ESK8-F1
#
_entry.id   AF-A0A2D4ESK8-F1
#
_cell.length_a   1.000
_cell.length_b   1.000
_cell.length_c   1.000
_cell.angle_alpha   90.00
_cell.angle_beta   90.00
_cell.angle_gamma   90.00
#
_symmetry.space_group_name_H-M   'P 1'
#
loop_
_entity.id
_entity.type
_entity.pdbx_description
1 polymer ?
#
loop_
_entity_poly.entity_id
_entity_poly.type
_entity_poly.pdbx_seq_one_letter_code
_entity_poly.pdbx_strand_id
1 'polypeptide(L)'
;MGVPAFFRWLSRKYPSIIVSCTEEKAKECNDIKIPVDTSKPNPNEVEFDNLYLDMNGIIHPCTHPEDKPAPKNEDEMMVAIFEYIDRLFNIVRPRRLLYMAIDGVAPRAKMNQQRSRRFRASKEGMEGAEEKQRIRQEIMEKGGFLPPEEIKERFDSNCITPGTEFMDNLAKCLRYY
;
A
#
# COMPACT_ATOMS: atom_id res chain seq x y z
N MET A 1 4.43 11.88 -17.49
CA MET A 1 4.11 10.47 -17.85
C MET A 1 3.77 9.73 -16.57
N GLY A 2 2.66 8.99 -16.53
CA GLY A 2 2.30 8.18 -15.35
C GLY A 2 3.04 6.84 -15.32
N VAL A 3 3.06 6.16 -14.17
CA VAL A 3 3.67 4.84 -13.99
C VAL A 3 3.25 3.83 -15.09
N PRO A 4 1.95 3.71 -15.46
CA PRO A 4 1.54 2.75 -16.48
C PRO A 4 2.13 3.04 -17.87
N ALA A 5 2.24 4.31 -18.24
CA ALA A 5 2.76 4.71 -19.55
C ALA A 5 4.27 4.44 -19.65
N PHE A 6 5.02 4.76 -18.59
CA PHE A 6 6.45 4.49 -18.54
C PHE A 6 6.73 2.99 -18.51
N PHE A 7 6.03 2.24 -17.66
CA PHE A 7 6.17 0.79 -17.56
C PHE A 7 5.85 0.09 -18.89
N ARG A 8 4.79 0.51 -19.59
CA ARG A 8 4.44 0.00 -20.92
C ARG A 8 5.51 0.29 -21.97
N TRP A 9 6.11 1.47 -21.93
CA TRP A 9 7.21 1.81 -22.83
C TRP A 9 8.43 0.93 -22.55
N LEU A 10 8.76 0.77 -21.27
CA LEU A 10 9.89 -0.01 -20.79
C LEU A 10 9.75 -1.49 -21.17
N SER A 11 8.59 -2.10 -20.89
CA SER A 11 8.31 -3.52 -21.18
C SER A 11 8.34 -3.86 -22.67
N ARG A 12 7.88 -2.92 -23.51
CA ARG A 12 7.91 -3.09 -24.97
C ARG A 12 9.30 -2.96 -25.55
N LYS A 13 10.11 -2.05 -25.02
CA LYS A 13 11.44 -1.75 -25.56
C LYS A 13 12.52 -2.69 -25.00
N TYR A 14 12.38 -3.09 -23.75
CA TYR A 14 13.29 -3.95 -23.01
C TYR A 14 12.46 -5.02 -22.27
N PRO A 15 12.06 -6.12 -22.93
CA PRO A 15 11.27 -7.15 -22.27
C PRO A 15 12.06 -7.94 -21.23
N SER A 16 13.38 -8.11 -21.43
CA SER A 16 14.25 -8.95 -20.60
C SER A 16 14.50 -8.42 -19.18
N ILE A 17 14.21 -7.16 -18.91
CA ILE A 17 14.39 -6.56 -17.58
C ILE A 17 13.20 -6.82 -16.64
N ILE A 18 12.09 -7.34 -17.16
CA ILE A 18 10.93 -7.73 -16.33
C ILE A 18 11.05 -9.21 -16.07
N VAL A 19 11.30 -9.55 -14.81
CA VAL A 19 11.40 -10.93 -14.33
C VAL A 19 10.35 -11.12 -13.24
N SER A 20 9.64 -12.24 -13.27
CA SER A 20 8.70 -12.59 -12.21
C SER A 20 9.47 -13.04 -10.98
N CYS A 21 9.06 -12.57 -9.80
CA CYS A 21 9.66 -13.04 -8.56
C CYS A 21 9.03 -14.37 -8.12
N THR A 22 9.88 -15.29 -7.67
CA THR A 22 9.48 -16.56 -7.05
C THR A 22 9.34 -16.35 -5.54
N GLU A 23 8.15 -16.62 -5.02
CA GLU A 23 7.80 -16.48 -3.60
C GLU A 23 7.56 -17.86 -2.98
N GLU A 24 8.30 -18.21 -1.94
CA GLU A 24 8.06 -19.42 -1.14
C GLU A 24 6.92 -19.13 -0.16
N LYS A 25 5.85 -19.92 -0.20
CA LYS A 25 4.71 -19.74 0.70
C LYS A 25 4.91 -20.54 1.99
N ALA A 26 4.48 -19.96 3.11
CA ALA A 26 4.43 -20.66 4.39
C ALA A 26 3.59 -21.94 4.25
N LYS A 27 4.07 -23.03 4.85
CA LYS A 27 3.37 -24.32 4.85
C LYS A 27 2.49 -24.41 6.09
N GLU A 28 1.25 -24.85 5.93
CA GLU A 28 0.37 -25.18 7.05
C GLU A 28 0.49 -26.68 7.34
N CYS A 29 0.79 -27.04 8.59
CA CYS A 29 0.80 -28.41 9.05
C CYS A 29 0.06 -28.47 10.39
N ASN A 30 -1.05 -29.19 10.45
CA ASN A 30 -1.88 -29.35 11.66
C ASN A 30 -2.29 -28.01 12.30
N ASP A 31 -2.83 -27.07 11.51
CA ASP A 31 -3.22 -25.72 11.94
C ASP A 31 -2.07 -24.81 12.45
N ILE A 32 -0.82 -25.26 12.30
CA ILE A 32 0.38 -24.48 12.61
C ILE A 32 0.99 -23.99 11.30
N LYS A 33 1.08 -22.66 11.14
CA LYS A 33 1.83 -22.03 10.04
C LYS A 33 3.33 -22.13 10.32
N ILE A 34 4.03 -22.90 9.50
CA ILE A 34 5.49 -22.98 9.51
C ILE A 34 6.03 -21.78 8.72
N PRO A 35 6.79 -20.86 9.36
CA PRO A 35 7.34 -19.69 8.69
C PRO A 35 8.37 -20.09 7.62
N VAL A 36 8.52 -19.24 6.61
CA VAL A 36 9.53 -19.42 5.57
C VAL A 36 10.92 -19.19 6.18
N ASP A 37 11.82 -20.15 5.98
CA ASP A 37 13.21 -20.02 6.42
C ASP A 37 14.00 -19.13 5.44
N THR A 38 14.07 -17.84 5.75
CA THR A 38 14.77 -16.83 4.95
C THR A 38 16.30 -16.93 5.03
N SER A 39 16.85 -17.78 5.92
CA SER A 39 18.31 -18.04 5.98
C SER A 39 18.80 -18.88 4.79
N LYS A 40 17.90 -19.64 4.15
CA LYS A 40 18.21 -20.46 2.97
C LYS A 40 18.50 -19.59 1.73
N PRO A 41 19.19 -20.15 0.71
CA PRO A 41 19.41 -19.46 -0.55
C PRO A 41 18.11 -18.91 -1.15
N ASN A 42 18.19 -17.75 -1.80
CA ASN A 42 17.03 -17.11 -2.39
C ASN A 42 16.50 -17.94 -3.59
N PRO A 43 15.19 -18.27 -3.65
CA PRO A 43 14.60 -19.04 -4.75
C PRO A 43 14.64 -18.35 -6.11
N ASN A 44 14.97 -17.04 -6.16
CA ASN A 44 15.17 -16.29 -7.40
C ASN A 44 16.57 -16.47 -8.00
N GLU A 45 17.40 -17.35 -7.43
CA GLU A 45 18.79 -17.62 -7.86
C GLU A 45 19.72 -16.40 -7.81
N VAL A 46 19.28 -15.33 -7.14
CA VAL A 46 20.01 -14.09 -6.94
C VAL A 46 19.93 -13.72 -5.47
N GLU A 47 21.09 -13.50 -4.87
CA GLU A 47 21.20 -12.99 -3.49
C GLU A 47 21.22 -11.47 -3.49
N PHE A 48 20.58 -10.88 -2.48
CA PHE A 48 20.52 -9.43 -2.31
C PHE A 48 21.20 -9.06 -1.00
N ASP A 49 22.14 -8.11 -1.05
CA ASP A 49 22.77 -7.61 0.18
C ASP A 49 21.88 -6.60 0.89
N ASN A 50 21.34 -5.65 0.13
CA ASN A 50 20.69 -4.46 0.66
C ASN A 50 19.29 -4.31 0.04
N LEU A 51 18.27 -4.20 0.88
CA LEU A 51 16.89 -3.90 0.49
C LEU A 51 16.50 -2.51 0.98
N TYR A 52 16.03 -1.66 0.07
CA TYR A 52 15.55 -0.31 0.36
C TYR A 52 14.04 -0.26 0.14
N LEU A 53 13.30 0.10 1.17
CA LEU A 53 11.84 0.21 1.13
C LEU A 53 11.44 1.68 1.18
N ASP A 54 10.70 2.12 0.16
CA ASP A 54 9.90 3.34 0.25
C ASP A 54 8.62 3.01 0.99
N MET A 55 8.57 3.40 2.27
CA MET A 55 7.46 3.06 3.16
C MET A 55 6.15 3.69 2.71
N ASN A 56 6.18 4.88 2.09
CA ASN A 56 4.96 5.50 1.57
C ASN A 56 4.36 4.66 0.44
N GLY A 57 5.20 4.00 -0.36
CA GLY A 57 4.77 3.04 -1.37
C GLY A 57 4.06 1.80 -0.81
N ILE A 58 4.28 1.47 0.47
CA ILE A 58 3.63 0.35 1.18
C ILE A 58 2.37 0.81 1.94
N ILE A 59 2.47 1.95 2.66
CA ILE A 59 1.37 2.48 3.49
C ILE A 59 0.14 2.80 2.63
N HIS A 60 0.33 3.38 1.44
CA HIS A 60 -0.80 3.75 0.57
C HIS A 60 -1.66 2.52 0.17
N PRO A 61 -1.10 1.44 -0.41
CA PRO A 61 -1.86 0.21 -0.67
C PRO A 61 -2.47 -0.45 0.58
N CYS A 62 -1.79 -0.42 1.73
CA CYS A 62 -2.30 -1.04 2.96
C CYS A 62 -3.49 -0.29 3.55
N THR A 63 -3.59 1.03 3.32
CA THR A 63 -4.71 1.86 3.81
C THR A 63 -5.91 1.88 2.85
N HIS A 64 -5.67 1.59 1.57
CA HIS A 64 -6.70 1.56 0.52
C HIS A 64 -6.52 0.35 -0.40
N PRO A 65 -6.66 -0.89 0.12
CA PRO A 65 -6.53 -2.08 -0.72
C PRO A 65 -7.65 -2.13 -1.77
N GLU A 66 -7.28 -2.39 -3.03
CA GLU A 66 -8.27 -2.53 -4.12
C GLU A 66 -9.07 -3.85 -4.00
N ASP A 67 -8.43 -4.92 -3.50
CA ASP A 67 -8.98 -6.29 -3.46
C ASP A 67 -9.49 -6.73 -2.07
N LYS A 68 -9.31 -5.90 -1.03
CA LYS A 68 -9.70 -6.22 0.34
C LYS A 68 -10.51 -5.06 0.93
N PRO A 69 -11.37 -5.30 1.93
CA PRO A 69 -11.98 -4.20 2.68
C PRO A 69 -10.88 -3.33 3.31
N ALA A 70 -11.10 -2.01 3.30
CA ALA A 70 -10.21 -1.08 3.99
C ALA A 70 -10.14 -1.43 5.49
N PRO A 71 -8.95 -1.34 6.10
CA PRO A 71 -8.77 -1.59 7.53
C PRO A 71 -9.59 -0.62 8.36
N LYS A 72 -10.15 -1.12 9.48
CA LYS A 72 -11.12 -0.37 10.30
C LYS A 72 -10.47 0.57 11.30
N ASN A 73 -9.24 0.31 11.70
CA ASN A 73 -8.50 1.08 12.69
C ASN A 73 -7.00 1.14 12.34
N GLU A 74 -6.25 1.98 13.06
CA GLU A 74 -4.80 2.13 12.86
C GLU A 74 -4.06 0.81 13.15
N ASP A 75 -4.47 0.04 14.16
CA ASP A 75 -3.82 -1.23 14.52
C ASP A 75 -3.86 -2.26 13.37
N GLU A 76 -5.01 -2.44 12.74
CA GLU A 76 -5.17 -3.29 11.55
C GLU A 76 -4.31 -2.79 10.38
N MET A 77 -4.15 -1.46 10.23
CA MET A 77 -3.26 -0.88 9.22
C MET A 77 -1.80 -1.22 9.51
N MET A 78 -1.36 -1.11 10.78
CA MET A 78 0.01 -1.46 11.17
C MET A 78 0.31 -2.94 10.92
N VAL A 79 -0.62 -3.83 11.30
CA VAL A 79 -0.50 -5.27 11.02
C VAL A 79 -0.40 -5.52 9.51
N ALA A 80 -1.25 -4.89 8.71
CA ALA A 80 -1.20 -5.03 7.25
C ALA A 80 0.12 -4.49 6.66
N ILE A 81 0.70 -3.43 7.23
CA ILE A 81 2.02 -2.92 6.83
C ILE A 81 3.10 -3.95 7.18
N PHE A 82 3.09 -4.52 8.39
CA PHE A 82 4.06 -5.54 8.79
C PHE A 82 3.99 -6.79 7.91
N GLU A 83 2.78 -7.31 7.66
CA GLU A 83 2.60 -8.45 6.74
C GLU A 83 3.14 -8.16 5.34
N TYR A 84 3.02 -6.92 4.86
CA TYR A 84 3.55 -6.52 3.56
C TYR A 84 5.09 -6.43 3.57
N ILE A 85 5.69 -5.89 4.63
CA ILE A 85 7.14 -5.85 4.82
C ILE A 85 7.69 -7.27 4.89
N ASP A 86 7.08 -8.14 5.70
CA ASP A 86 7.45 -9.56 5.84
C ASP A 86 7.42 -10.27 4.49
N ARG A 87 6.36 -10.02 3.70
CA ARG A 87 6.25 -10.59 2.36
C ARG A 87 7.41 -10.14 1.45
N LEU A 88 7.71 -8.84 1.43
CA LEU A 88 8.84 -8.32 0.64
C LEU A 88 10.19 -8.88 1.12
N PHE A 89 10.35 -8.98 2.44
CA PHE A 89 11.55 -9.54 3.05
C PHE A 89 11.73 -11.03 2.69
N ASN A 90 10.65 -11.81 2.69
CA ASN A 90 10.68 -13.23 2.31
C ASN A 90 11.05 -13.46 0.83
N ILE A 91 10.67 -12.52 -0.05
CA ILE A 91 11.01 -12.55 -1.48
C ILE A 91 12.47 -12.17 -1.71
N VAL A 92 12.93 -11.07 -1.11
CA VAL A 92 14.25 -10.49 -1.40
C VAL A 92 15.38 -11.12 -0.54
N ARG A 93 15.09 -11.46 0.72
CA ARG A 93 16.03 -12.05 1.69
C ARG A 93 17.36 -11.26 1.81
N PRO A 94 17.32 -9.97 2.22
CA PRO A 94 18.54 -9.14 2.29
C PRO A 94 19.56 -9.71 3.29
N ARG A 95 20.83 -9.82 2.88
CA ARG A 95 21.90 -10.44 3.67
C ARG A 95 22.67 -9.48 4.59
N ARG A 96 22.54 -8.16 4.36
CA ARG A 96 23.34 -7.15 5.06
C ARG A 96 22.51 -6.00 5.61
N LEU A 97 21.64 -5.40 4.79
CA LEU A 97 20.91 -4.20 5.18
C LEU A 97 19.44 -4.25 4.75
N LEU A 98 18.56 -3.94 5.70
CA LEU A 98 17.19 -3.50 5.43
C LEU A 98 17.10 -2.01 5.76
N TYR A 99 16.82 -1.17 4.76
CA TYR A 99 16.66 0.26 4.92
C TYR A 99 15.21 0.66 4.66
N MET A 100 14.51 1.11 5.71
CA MET A 100 13.11 1.56 5.64
C MET A 100 13.07 3.09 5.63
N ALA A 101 12.66 3.67 4.49
CA ALA A 101 12.63 5.11 4.27
C ALA A 101 11.19 5.64 4.30
N ILE A 102 10.91 6.54 5.22
CA ILE A 102 9.66 7.30 5.26
C ILE A 102 9.94 8.71 4.70
N ASP A 103 9.04 9.26 3.86
CA ASP A 103 9.22 10.64 3.37
C ASP A 103 9.25 11.61 4.56
N GLY A 104 10.32 12.41 4.63
CA GLY A 104 10.39 13.59 5.48
C GLY A 104 9.81 14.84 4.79
N VAL A 105 10.15 16.02 5.32
CA VAL A 105 9.74 17.29 4.70
C VAL A 105 10.39 17.43 3.33
N ALA A 106 9.55 17.57 2.30
CA ALA A 106 9.99 17.64 0.91
C ALA A 106 10.31 19.08 0.45
N PRO A 107 11.14 19.27 -0.60
CA PRO A 107 11.38 20.57 -1.21
C PRO A 107 10.11 21.21 -1.79
N ARG A 108 10.08 22.55 -1.87
CA ARG A 108 8.91 23.34 -2.33
C ARG A 108 8.32 22.87 -3.66
N ALA A 109 9.16 22.44 -4.61
CA ALA A 109 8.70 21.90 -5.89
C ALA A 109 7.85 20.63 -5.72
N LYS A 110 8.30 19.67 -4.90
CA LYS A 110 7.54 18.44 -4.58
C LYS A 110 6.31 18.77 -3.73
N MET A 111 6.40 19.72 -2.81
CA MET A 111 5.25 20.19 -2.03
C MET A 111 4.13 20.74 -2.92
N ASN A 112 4.44 21.56 -3.93
CA ASN A 112 3.44 22.08 -4.86
C ASN A 112 2.77 20.94 -5.66
N GLN A 113 3.53 19.93 -6.06
CA GLN A 113 3.00 18.75 -6.74
C GLN A 113 2.08 17.92 -5.82
N GLN A 114 2.49 17.68 -4.57
CA GLN A 114 1.69 16.99 -3.56
C GLN A 114 0.40 17.77 -3.26
N ARG A 115 0.48 19.09 -3.12
CA ARG A 115 -0.67 19.98 -2.93
C ARG A 115 -1.67 19.80 -4.07
N SER A 116 -1.26 19.98 -5.32
CA SER A 116 -2.17 19.84 -6.47
C SER A 116 -2.82 18.46 -6.55
N ARG A 117 -2.08 17.40 -6.21
CA ARG A 117 -2.63 16.03 -6.15
C ARG A 117 -3.69 15.87 -5.06
N ARG A 118 -3.41 16.32 -3.84
CA ARG A 118 -4.33 16.20 -2.69
C ARG A 118 -5.62 17.00 -2.90
N PHE A 119 -5.50 18.22 -3.44
CA PHE A 119 -6.66 19.05 -3.79
C PHE A 119 -7.55 18.36 -4.83
N ARG A 120 -6.95 17.74 -5.85
CA ARG A 120 -7.71 16.98 -6.84
C ARG A 120 -8.41 15.77 -6.24
N ALA A 121 -7.69 14.97 -5.44
CA ALA A 121 -8.26 13.79 -4.79
C ALA A 121 -9.41 14.13 -3.84
N SER A 122 -9.30 15.23 -3.09
CA SER A 122 -10.39 15.72 -2.23
C SER A 122 -11.61 16.13 -3.05
N LYS A 123 -11.40 16.82 -4.17
CA LYS A 123 -12.49 17.24 -5.06
C LYS A 123 -13.18 16.03 -5.71
N GLU A 124 -12.40 15.11 -6.27
CA GLU A 124 -12.92 13.85 -6.86
C GLU A 124 -13.66 13.00 -5.81
N GLY A 125 -13.19 13.00 -4.56
CA GLY A 125 -13.86 12.34 -3.44
C GLY A 125 -15.23 12.95 -3.11
N MET A 126 -15.34 14.28 -3.12
CA MET A 126 -16.62 14.99 -2.92
C MET A 126 -17.58 14.74 -4.08
N GLU A 127 -17.13 14.95 -5.32
CA GLU A 127 -17.95 14.72 -6.53
C GLU A 127 -18.43 13.27 -6.61
N GLY A 128 -17.58 12.30 -6.27
CA GLY A 128 -17.95 10.89 -6.22
C GLY A 128 -18.99 10.56 -5.14
N ALA A 129 -18.93 11.23 -3.98
CA ALA A 129 -19.93 11.05 -2.93
C ALA A 129 -21.29 11.62 -3.33
N GLU A 130 -21.32 12.81 -3.91
CA GLU A 130 -22.53 13.45 -4.44
C GLU A 130 -23.17 12.59 -5.54
N GLU A 131 -22.38 12.10 -6.49
CA GLU A 131 -22.86 11.24 -7.56
C GLU A 131 -23.43 9.92 -7.02
N LYS A 132 -22.75 9.30 -6.06
CA LYS A 132 -23.23 8.07 -5.41
C LYS A 132 -24.57 8.30 -4.71
N GLN A 133 -24.74 9.44 -4.04
CA GLN A 133 -26.00 9.80 -3.40
C GLN A 133 -27.13 10.00 -4.42
N ARG A 134 -26.83 10.69 -5.53
CA ARG A 134 -27.80 10.90 -6.63
C ARG A 134 -28.26 9.58 -7.25
N ILE A 135 -27.33 8.70 -7.61
CA ILE A 135 -27.64 7.37 -8.18
C ILE A 135 -28.48 6.53 -7.19
N ARG A 136 -28.14 6.60 -5.90
CA ARG A 136 -28.87 5.88 -4.85
C ARG A 136 -30.32 6.33 -4.74
N GLN A 137 -30.58 7.65 -4.80
CA GLN A 137 -31.93 8.22 -4.81
C GLN A 137 -32.70 7.76 -6.07
N GLU A 138 -32.07 7.84 -7.24
CA GLU A 138 -32.72 7.46 -8.50
C GLU A 138 -33.12 5.96 -8.54
N ILE A 139 -32.29 5.08 -7.97
CA ILE A 139 -32.61 3.66 -7.85
C ILE A 139 -33.78 3.43 -6.89
N MET A 140 -33.82 4.13 -5.75
CA MET A 140 -34.92 4.04 -4.79
C MET A 140 -36.24 4.54 -5.40
N GLU A 141 -36.20 5.64 -6.16
CA GLU A 141 -37.38 6.19 -6.86
C GLU A 141 -37.94 5.23 -7.92
N LYS A 142 -37.06 4.49 -8.61
CA LYS A 142 -37.44 3.45 -9.58
C LYS A 142 -37.89 2.14 -8.92
N GLY A 143 -38.01 2.09 -7.59
CA GLY A 143 -38.43 0.91 -6.82
C GLY A 143 -37.34 -0.15 -6.66
N GLY A 144 -36.07 0.18 -6.93
CA GLY A 144 -34.94 -0.71 -6.72
C GLY A 144 -34.55 -0.79 -5.23
N PHE A 145 -34.10 -1.97 -4.80
CA PHE A 145 -33.58 -2.18 -3.45
C PHE A 145 -32.06 -2.01 -3.42
N LEU A 146 -31.55 -1.25 -2.46
CA LEU A 146 -30.12 -1.12 -2.18
C LEU A 146 -29.83 -1.50 -0.73
N PRO A 147 -28.73 -2.22 -0.47
CA PRO A 147 -28.32 -2.52 0.90
C PRO A 147 -28.05 -1.24 1.69
N PRO A 148 -28.21 -1.23 3.03
CA PRO A 148 -27.93 -0.09 3.88
C PRO A 148 -26.53 0.48 3.63
N GLU A 149 -26.38 1.78 3.79
CA GLU A 149 -25.06 2.38 3.67
C GLU A 149 -24.20 1.95 4.87
N GLU A 150 -23.19 1.12 4.62
CA GLU A 150 -22.14 0.90 5.59
C GLU A 150 -21.35 2.20 5.71
N ILE A 151 -21.46 2.87 6.87
CA ILE A 151 -20.57 3.97 7.23
C ILE A 151 -19.19 3.35 7.45
N LYS A 152 -18.40 3.25 6.39
CA LYS A 152 -16.97 2.97 6.50
C LYS A 152 -16.30 4.32 6.67
N GLU A 153 -15.74 4.55 7.85
CA GLU A 153 -14.79 5.65 8.04
C GLU A 153 -13.64 5.41 7.05
N ARG A 154 -13.61 6.23 6.00
CA ARG A 154 -12.55 6.17 5.00
C ARG A 154 -11.30 6.74 5.65
N PHE A 155 -10.22 5.98 5.63
CA PHE A 155 -8.94 6.47 6.12
C PHE A 155 -8.53 7.75 5.38
N ASP A 156 -8.23 8.81 6.13
CA ASP A 156 -7.75 10.05 5.54
C ASP A 156 -6.29 9.91 5.11
N SER A 157 -6.08 9.60 3.83
CA SER A 157 -4.73 9.50 3.24
C SER A 157 -3.87 10.75 3.41
N ASN A 158 -4.45 11.92 3.72
CA ASN A 158 -3.66 13.13 4.01
C ASN A 158 -2.87 13.02 5.31
N CYS A 159 -3.26 12.12 6.23
CA CYS A 159 -2.50 11.89 7.45
C CYS A 159 -1.13 11.23 7.20
N ILE A 160 -0.90 10.66 6.00
CA ILE A 160 0.40 10.18 5.53
C ILE A 160 1.25 11.40 5.11
N THR A 161 1.60 12.22 6.09
CA THR A 161 2.39 13.45 5.95
C THR A 161 3.23 13.66 7.20
N PRO A 162 4.50 14.08 7.08
CA PRO A 162 5.31 14.43 8.24
C PRO A 162 4.59 15.39 9.19
N GLY A 163 4.66 15.10 10.49
CA GLY A 163 4.11 15.95 11.55
C GLY A 163 2.71 15.58 12.02
N THR A 164 2.10 14.51 11.51
CA THR A 164 0.82 13.98 11.99
C THR A 164 1.03 12.94 13.10
N GLU A 165 0.01 12.75 13.94
CA GLU A 165 0.03 11.73 15.01
C GLU A 165 0.17 10.31 14.45
N PHE A 166 -0.52 10.02 13.33
CA PHE A 166 -0.38 8.77 12.60
C PHE A 166 1.07 8.43 12.27
N MET A 167 1.86 9.41 11.81
CA MET A 167 3.26 9.17 11.43
C MET A 167 4.17 8.97 12.66
N ASP A 168 3.83 9.57 13.81
CA ASP A 168 4.53 9.30 15.07
C ASP A 168 4.23 7.88 15.58
N ASN A 169 2.96 7.47 15.54
CA ASN A 169 2.55 6.11 15.88
C ASN A 169 3.20 5.07 14.95
N LEU A 170 3.15 5.31 13.63
CA LEU A 170 3.83 4.47 12.64
C LEU A 170 5.33 4.34 12.92
N ALA A 171 6.01 5.44 13.26
CA ALA A 171 7.43 5.40 13.58
C ALA A 171 7.73 4.58 14.85
N LYS A 172 6.86 4.62 15.87
CA LYS A 172 6.98 3.77 17.06
C LYS A 172 6.77 2.30 16.71
N CYS A 173 5.74 1.98 15.93
CA CYS A 173 5.43 0.64 15.45
C CYS A 173 6.58 0.04 14.63
N LEU A 174 7.16 0.80 13.70
CA LEU A 174 8.29 0.35 12.87
C LEU A 174 9.63 0.25 13.62
N ARG A 175 9.76 0.87 14.80
CA ARG A 175 10.93 0.66 15.69
C ARG A 175 10.76 -0.57 16.57
N TYR A 176 9.51 -0.93 16.86
CA TYR A 176 9.19 -2.16 17.57
C TYR A 176 9.40 -3.38 16.66
N TYR A 177 8.97 -3.27 15.40
CA TYR A 177 9.22 -4.24 14.34
C TYR A 177 10.72 -4.33 14.00
#